data_AF-A0A2V8TFG2-F1
#
_entry.id   AF-A0A2V8TFG2-F1
#
_cell.length_a   1.000
_cell.length_b   1.000
_cell.length_c   1.000
_cell.angle_alpha   90.00
_cell.angle_beta   90.00
_cell.angle_gamma   90.00
#
_symmetry.space_group_name_H-M   'P 1'
#
loop_
_entity.id
_entity.type
_entity.pdbx_description
1 polymer ?
#
loop_
_entity_poly.entity_id
_entity_poly.type
_entity_poly.pdbx_seq_one_letter_code
_entity_poly.pdbx_strand_id
1 'polypeptide(L)'
;MRVRPPVLLQVVLLVVMAAFMIGAMRQESATVDETVFLGAGWSYWQGYRYRLNPEHPPLMQLIAARPAASLACVLLAYPRFIGYMNPLAGGTENRYRHLLDSNYYWGQDVIRLRKFLDERGIDKIYLQYFGTQAAIEYYRIPNDFVGSDAAQRVQQGYLVVSVQVRKATGRDCWRHQCSC
;
A
#
# COMPACT_ATOMS: atom_id res chain seq x y z
N MET A 1 -46.85 7.40 -5.54
CA MET A 1 -46.40 6.80 -4.26
C MET A 1 -45.91 7.92 -3.33
N ARG A 2 -46.64 8.25 -2.26
CA ARG A 2 -46.17 9.24 -1.26
C ARG A 2 -45.15 8.56 -0.36
N VAL A 3 -43.87 8.90 -0.52
CA VAL A 3 -42.79 8.39 0.32
C VAL A 3 -42.99 8.93 1.73
N ARG A 4 -43.04 8.07 2.75
CA ARG A 4 -43.22 8.50 4.14
C ARG A 4 -41.96 9.24 4.60
N PRO A 5 -42.06 10.36 5.35
CA PRO A 5 -40.92 11.14 5.81
C PRO A 5 -39.78 10.35 6.49
N PRO A 6 -40.02 9.30 7.31
CA PRO A 6 -38.93 8.47 7.84
C PRO A 6 -38.19 7.65 6.79
N VAL A 7 -38.85 7.24 5.70
CA VAL A 7 -38.22 6.51 4.58
C VAL A 7 -37.32 7.46 3.79
N LEU A 8 -37.74 8.72 3.61
CA LEU A 8 -36.92 9.74 2.97
C LEU A 8 -35.62 9.98 3.76
N LEU A 9 -35.74 10.10 5.09
CA LEU A 9 -34.59 10.28 5.97
C LEU A 9 -33.62 9.09 5.91
N GLN A 10 -34.13 7.86 5.91
CA GLN A 10 -33.32 6.65 5.77
C GLN A 10 -32.57 6.61 4.43
N VAL A 11 -33.26 6.93 3.34
CA VAL A 11 -32.63 7.00 2.01
C VAL A 11 -31.54 8.07 1.97
N VAL A 12 -31.80 9.26 2.54
CA VAL A 12 -30.79 10.33 2.62
C VAL A 12 -29.57 9.88 3.43
N LEU A 13 -29.77 9.25 4.59
CA LEU A 13 -28.67 8.72 5.41
C LEU A 13 -27.85 7.65 4.67
N LEU A 14 -28.51 6.73 3.98
CA LEU A 14 -27.83 5.70 3.18
C LEU A 14 -27.05 6.31 2.01
N VAL A 15 -27.59 7.34 1.35
CA VAL A 15 -26.89 8.06 0.27
C VAL A 15 -25.67 8.80 0.80
N VAL A 16 -25.78 9.47 1.95
CA VAL A 16 -24.65 10.15 2.60
C VAL A 16 -23.57 9.16 3.02
N MET A 17 -23.94 8.04 3.64
CA MET A 17 -23.01 6.96 4.00
C MET A 17 -22.31 6.40 2.75
N ALA A 18 -23.06 6.10 1.68
CA ALA A 18 -22.49 5.62 0.43
C ALA A 18 -21.54 6.64 -0.20
N ALA A 19 -21.87 7.94 -0.15
CA ALA A 19 -21.00 9.01 -0.63
C ALA A 19 -19.69 9.08 0.16
N PHE A 20 -19.73 8.94 1.49
CA PHE A 20 -18.52 8.85 2.32
C PHE A 20 -17.70 7.61 2.00
N MET A 21 -18.33 6.44 1.88
CA MET A 21 -17.63 5.19 1.55
C MET A 21 -16.98 5.27 0.16
N ILE A 22 -17.68 5.77 -0.85
CA ILE A 22 -17.12 5.96 -2.20
C ILE A 22 -15.99 7.00 -2.18
N GLY A 23 -16.13 8.05 -1.37
CA GLY A 23 -15.07 9.05 -1.16
C GLY A 23 -13.81 8.45 -0.52
N ALA A 24 -13.98 7.56 0.47
CA ALA A 24 -12.90 6.84 1.12
C ALA A 24 -12.25 5.80 0.17
N MET A 25 -13.06 5.04 -0.57
CA MET A 25 -12.57 4.09 -1.59
C MET A 25 -11.73 4.77 -2.70
N ARG A 26 -11.91 6.07 -2.93
CA ARG A 26 -11.08 6.85 -3.87
C ARG A 26 -9.73 7.28 -3.29
N GLN A 27 -9.51 7.13 -1.99
CA GLN A 27 -8.31 7.61 -1.30
C GLN A 27 -7.52 6.48 -0.65
N GLU A 28 -8.09 5.27 -0.56
CA GLU A 28 -7.47 4.11 0.06
C GLU A 28 -6.97 3.09 -0.97
N SER A 29 -5.82 2.46 -0.71
CA SER A 29 -5.30 1.35 -1.52
C SER A 29 -5.86 0.01 -1.08
N ALA A 30 -5.59 -0.97 -1.95
CA ALA A 30 -5.70 -2.37 -1.60
C ALA A 30 -4.96 -2.73 -0.30
N THR A 31 -5.69 -3.21 0.70
CA THR A 31 -5.11 -3.71 1.95
C THR A 31 -4.82 -5.21 1.87
N VAL A 32 -3.98 -5.72 2.78
CA VAL A 32 -3.67 -7.16 2.90
C VAL A 32 -4.96 -7.98 3.00
N ASP A 33 -5.98 -7.44 3.67
CA ASP A 33 -7.28 -8.08 3.84
C ASP A 33 -7.96 -8.40 2.50
N GLU A 34 -7.74 -7.61 1.44
CA GLU A 34 -8.32 -7.87 0.12
C GLU A 34 -7.74 -9.14 -0.52
N THR A 35 -6.44 -9.40 -0.30
CA THR A 35 -5.81 -10.64 -0.77
C THR A 35 -6.38 -11.85 -0.03
N VAL A 36 -6.67 -11.69 1.27
CA VAL A 36 -7.30 -12.73 2.10
C VAL A 36 -8.74 -12.97 1.66
N PHE A 37 -9.52 -11.91 1.37
CA PHE A 37 -10.88 -12.01 0.86
C PHE A 37 -10.95 -12.66 -0.53
N LEU A 38 -10.03 -12.31 -1.44
CA LEU A 38 -9.92 -12.93 -2.75
C LEU A 38 -9.50 -14.41 -2.65
N GLY A 39 -8.50 -14.71 -1.82
CA GLY A 39 -8.02 -16.08 -1.61
C GLY A 39 -9.07 -16.97 -0.95
N ALA A 40 -9.78 -16.46 0.06
CA ALA A 40 -10.87 -17.16 0.72
C ALA A 40 -12.04 -17.39 -0.22
N GLY A 41 -12.48 -16.36 -0.95
CA GLY A 41 -13.53 -16.48 -1.95
C GLY A 41 -13.21 -17.50 -3.04
N TRP A 42 -11.97 -17.53 -3.54
CA TRP A 42 -11.52 -18.52 -4.52
C TRP A 42 -11.54 -19.95 -3.96
N SER A 43 -11.09 -20.13 -2.72
CA SER A 43 -11.18 -21.42 -2.01
C SER A 43 -12.63 -21.89 -1.87
N TYR A 44 -13.57 -20.97 -1.66
CA TYR A 44 -15.00 -21.28 -1.55
C TYR A 44 -15.61 -21.71 -2.89
N TRP A 45 -15.18 -21.10 -4.00
CA TRP A 45 -15.56 -21.54 -5.35
C TRP A 45 -15.04 -22.95 -5.68
N GLN A 46 -13.88 -23.34 -5.18
CA GLN A 46 -13.29 -24.66 -5.45
C GLN A 46 -13.82 -25.77 -4.54
N GLY A 47 -13.96 -25.49 -3.24
CA GLY A 47 -14.19 -26.52 -2.23
C GLY A 47 -15.53 -26.45 -1.50
N TYR A 48 -16.35 -25.41 -1.73
CA TYR A 48 -17.59 -25.13 -0.98
C TYR A 48 -17.43 -25.20 0.57
N ARG A 49 -16.22 -25.00 1.09
CA ARG A 49 -15.89 -25.08 2.52
C ARG A 49 -15.45 -23.72 3.03
N TYR A 50 -16.32 -23.08 3.81
CA TYR A 50 -16.14 -21.72 4.34
C TYR A 50 -15.23 -21.65 5.57
N ARG A 51 -13.96 -22.10 5.44
CA ARG A 51 -13.05 -22.25 6.59
C ARG A 51 -11.91 -21.24 6.65
N LEU A 52 -11.54 -20.63 5.52
CA LEU A 52 -10.35 -19.78 5.43
C LEU A 52 -10.56 -18.42 6.12
N ASN A 53 -11.76 -17.86 6.00
CA ASN A 53 -12.14 -16.59 6.61
C ASN A 53 -13.61 -16.62 7.06
N PRO A 54 -13.90 -17.33 8.18
CA PRO A 54 -15.26 -17.53 8.68
C PRO A 54 -15.84 -16.30 9.39
N GLU A 55 -15.01 -15.34 9.79
CA GLU A 55 -15.39 -14.12 10.52
C GLU A 55 -16.28 -13.18 9.68
N HIS A 56 -16.24 -13.33 8.35
CA HIS A 56 -17.01 -12.51 7.42
C HIS A 56 -18.01 -13.34 6.61
N PRO A 57 -19.21 -12.81 6.33
CA PRO A 57 -20.19 -13.50 5.49
C PRO A 57 -19.60 -13.90 4.12
N PRO A 58 -19.86 -15.12 3.62
CA PRO A 58 -19.20 -15.66 2.44
C PRO A 58 -19.61 -14.97 1.13
N LEU A 59 -20.77 -14.28 1.12
CA LEU A 59 -21.32 -13.64 -0.07
C LEU A 59 -20.35 -12.60 -0.67
N MET A 60 -19.82 -11.71 0.17
CA MET A 60 -18.89 -10.67 -0.30
C MET A 60 -17.61 -11.28 -0.86
N GLN A 61 -17.10 -12.32 -0.21
CA GLN A 61 -15.88 -13.04 -0.62
C GLN A 61 -16.09 -13.74 -1.98
N LEU A 62 -17.23 -14.39 -2.19
CA LEU A 62 -17.58 -15.04 -3.46
C LEU A 62 -17.73 -14.04 -4.61
N ILE A 63 -18.34 -12.88 -4.36
CA ILE A 63 -18.54 -11.82 -5.36
C ILE A 63 -17.19 -11.19 -5.74
N ALA A 64 -16.33 -10.94 -4.75
CA ALA A 64 -15.00 -10.37 -4.94
C ALA A 64 -14.08 -11.32 -5.70
N ALA A 65 -14.10 -12.62 -5.38
CA ALA A 65 -13.27 -13.65 -6.00
C ALA A 65 -13.79 -14.19 -7.34
N ARG A 66 -14.75 -13.52 -7.99
CA ARG A 66 -15.23 -13.94 -9.31
C ARG A 66 -14.08 -13.93 -10.32
N PRO A 67 -13.88 -14.97 -11.14
CA PRO A 67 -12.72 -15.10 -12.02
C PRO A 67 -12.48 -13.87 -12.91
N ALA A 68 -13.54 -13.28 -13.45
CA ALA A 68 -13.46 -12.07 -14.29
C ALA A 68 -12.99 -10.83 -13.50
N ALA A 69 -13.43 -10.66 -12.26
CA ALA A 69 -13.01 -9.56 -11.40
C ALA A 69 -11.56 -9.75 -10.96
N SER A 70 -11.17 -10.97 -10.59
CA SER A 70 -9.79 -11.29 -10.21
C SER A 70 -8.81 -11.11 -11.38
N LEU A 71 -9.18 -11.54 -12.59
CA LEU A 71 -8.37 -11.33 -13.80
C LEU A 71 -8.21 -9.83 -14.12
N ALA A 72 -9.28 -9.05 -14.04
CA ALA A 72 -9.21 -7.61 -14.24
C ALA A 72 -8.30 -6.94 -13.19
N CYS A 73 -8.40 -7.32 -11.92
CA CYS A 73 -7.50 -6.82 -10.88
C CYS A 73 -6.04 -7.17 -11.17
N VAL A 74 -5.73 -8.41 -11.58
CA VAL A 74 -4.36 -8.83 -11.90
C VAL A 74 -3.79 -8.04 -13.08
N LEU A 75 -4.58 -7.86 -14.15
CA LEU A 75 -4.15 -7.10 -15.34
C LEU A 75 -3.92 -5.62 -15.02
N LEU A 76 -4.78 -5.02 -14.21
CA LEU A 76 -4.65 -3.62 -13.83
C LEU A 76 -3.54 -3.40 -12.79
N ALA A 77 -3.26 -4.41 -11.96
CA ALA A 77 -2.21 -4.37 -10.96
C ALA A 77 -0.82 -4.74 -11.51
N TYR A 78 -0.72 -5.43 -12.65
CA TYR A 78 0.56 -5.77 -13.27
C TYR A 78 1.32 -4.53 -13.77
N PRO A 79 2.67 -4.45 -13.62
CA PRO A 79 3.57 -5.31 -12.83
C PRO A 79 3.70 -4.86 -11.36
N ARG A 80 2.87 -3.91 -10.92
CA ARG A 80 2.95 -3.22 -9.62
C ARG A 80 1.88 -3.76 -8.68
N PHE A 81 1.88 -5.09 -8.48
CA PHE A 81 0.82 -5.85 -7.82
C PHE A 81 0.41 -5.33 -6.46
N ILE A 82 1.39 -4.91 -5.67
CA ILE A 82 1.16 -4.50 -4.29
C ILE A 82 0.78 -3.04 -4.31
N GLY A 83 1.57 -2.22 -5.01
CA GLY A 83 1.33 -0.85 -5.45
C GLY A 83 0.08 -0.59 -6.29
N TYR A 84 -1.02 -1.33 -6.28
CA TYR A 84 -2.15 -0.98 -7.14
C TYR A 84 -3.08 0.03 -6.46
N MET A 85 -3.38 1.14 -7.14
CA MET A 85 -4.48 2.03 -6.76
C MET A 85 -5.47 2.06 -7.90
N ASN A 86 -6.76 2.14 -7.56
CA ASN A 86 -7.79 2.19 -8.57
C ASN A 86 -7.58 3.41 -9.51
N PRO A 87 -8.00 3.34 -10.79
CA PRO A 87 -7.78 4.44 -11.74
C PRO A 87 -8.46 5.74 -11.30
N LEU A 88 -9.55 5.65 -10.54
CA LEU A 88 -10.32 6.78 -10.03
C LEU A 88 -9.59 7.56 -8.91
N ALA A 89 -8.63 6.93 -8.24
CA ALA A 89 -7.76 7.49 -7.21
C ALA A 89 -6.46 8.09 -7.78
N GLY A 90 -6.39 8.29 -9.09
CA GLY A 90 -5.17 8.77 -9.76
C GLY A 90 -4.17 7.67 -10.10
N GLY A 91 -4.60 6.41 -10.01
CA GLY A 91 -3.86 5.25 -10.51
C GLY A 91 -2.48 5.07 -9.90
N THR A 92 -1.62 4.37 -10.64
CA THR A 92 -0.32 3.92 -10.14
C THR A 92 0.73 5.03 -9.94
N GLU A 93 0.55 6.23 -10.46
CA GLU A 93 1.61 7.26 -10.38
C GLU A 93 1.53 8.12 -9.11
N ASN A 94 0.33 8.40 -8.60
CA ASN A 94 0.13 9.28 -7.43
C ASN A 94 0.13 8.54 -6.08
N ARG A 95 0.47 7.25 -6.07
CA ARG A 95 0.31 6.37 -4.90
C ARG A 95 1.05 6.81 -3.65
N TYR A 96 2.27 7.32 -3.80
CA TYR A 96 3.06 7.75 -2.66
C TYR A 96 2.42 8.95 -1.93
N ARG A 97 1.41 9.63 -2.48
CA ARG A 97 0.71 10.69 -1.72
C ARG A 97 -0.30 10.14 -0.72
N HIS A 98 -0.87 8.97 -1.01
CA HIS A 98 -1.94 8.37 -0.23
C HIS A 98 -1.45 7.21 0.64
N LEU A 99 -0.40 6.48 0.22
CA LEU A 99 -0.01 5.18 0.79
C LEU A 99 1.16 5.22 1.76
N LEU A 100 1.73 6.41 2.03
CA LEU A 100 2.89 6.54 2.92
C LEU A 100 2.58 6.32 4.40
N ASP A 101 1.30 6.27 4.78
CA ASP A 101 0.85 6.06 6.16
C ASP A 101 0.29 4.66 6.41
N SER A 102 0.05 3.90 5.34
CA SER A 102 -0.49 2.55 5.46
C SER A 102 0.66 1.58 5.74
N ASN A 103 0.41 0.58 6.58
CA ASN A 103 1.35 -0.48 6.95
C ASN A 103 1.61 -1.47 5.77
N TYR A 104 1.98 -0.91 4.63
CA TYR A 104 1.92 -1.52 3.32
C TYR A 104 3.28 -2.03 2.83
N TYR A 105 4.37 -1.58 3.45
CA TYR A 105 5.75 -1.91 3.06
C TYR A 105 6.47 -2.71 4.14
N TRP A 106 6.47 -4.04 4.02
CA TRP A 106 7.26 -4.96 4.85
C TRP A 106 8.37 -5.64 4.03
N GLY A 107 9.40 -4.90 3.61
CA GLY A 107 10.60 -5.54 3.03
C GLY A 107 10.67 -5.65 1.51
N GLN A 108 9.61 -5.35 0.77
CA GLN A 108 9.57 -5.63 -0.68
C GLN A 108 10.49 -4.74 -1.52
N ASP A 109 10.71 -3.49 -1.10
CA ASP A 109 11.60 -2.57 -1.80
C ASP A 109 13.08 -2.98 -1.67
N VAL A 110 13.42 -3.86 -0.71
CA VAL A 110 14.79 -4.37 -0.53
C VAL A 110 15.27 -5.12 -1.77
N ILE A 111 14.39 -5.86 -2.45
CA ILE A 111 14.73 -6.58 -3.70
C ILE A 111 15.12 -5.59 -4.81
N ARG A 112 14.34 -4.51 -4.94
CA ARG A 112 14.60 -3.46 -5.94
C ARG A 112 15.87 -2.69 -5.60
N LEU A 113 16.09 -2.43 -4.31
CA LEU A 113 17.30 -1.79 -3.83
C LEU A 113 18.52 -2.65 -4.15
N ARG A 114 18.51 -3.97 -3.86
CA ARG A 114 19.62 -4.87 -4.19
C ARG A 114 19.96 -4.79 -5.68
N LYS A 115 18.96 -4.93 -6.53
CA LYS A 115 19.13 -4.86 -7.99
C LYS A 115 19.74 -3.52 -8.42
N PHE A 116 19.28 -2.41 -7.85
CA PHE A 116 19.83 -1.08 -8.14
C PHE A 116 21.30 -0.94 -7.73
N LEU A 117 21.69 -1.49 -6.57
CA LEU A 117 23.07 -1.48 -6.10
C LEU A 117 23.97 -2.33 -6.99
N ASP A 118 23.50 -3.51 -7.40
CA ASP A 118 24.20 -4.41 -8.32
C ASP A 118 24.45 -3.75 -9.68
N GLU A 119 23.42 -3.16 -10.27
CA GLU A 119 23.50 -2.51 -11.59
C GLU A 119 24.45 -1.30 -11.60
N ARG A 120 24.68 -0.68 -10.44
CA ARG A 120 25.51 0.52 -10.30
C ARG A 120 26.88 0.25 -9.66
N GLY A 121 27.15 -0.98 -9.23
CA GLY A 121 28.37 -1.34 -8.50
C GLY A 121 28.53 -0.55 -7.20
N ILE A 122 27.44 -0.33 -6.46
CA ILE A 122 27.46 0.44 -5.21
C ILE A 122 27.58 -0.52 -4.03
N ASP A 123 28.75 -0.53 -3.41
CA ASP A 123 29.06 -1.44 -2.29
C ASP A 123 28.92 -0.79 -0.91
N LYS A 124 28.64 0.52 -0.85
CA LYS A 124 28.50 1.25 0.41
C LYS A 124 27.34 2.25 0.34
N ILE A 125 26.38 2.08 1.24
CA ILE A 125 25.25 3.00 1.41
C ILE A 125 24.99 3.28 2.89
N TYR A 126 24.46 4.46 3.15
CA TYR A 126 23.87 4.83 4.43
C TYR A 126 22.38 4.52 4.37
N LEU A 127 21.89 3.66 5.26
CA LEU A 127 20.54 3.11 5.16
C LEU A 127 19.66 3.56 6.33
N GLN A 128 18.53 4.17 5.99
CA GLN A 128 17.43 4.46 6.91
C GLN A 128 16.16 3.78 6.40
N TYR A 129 15.99 2.51 6.75
CA TYR A 129 14.95 1.65 6.20
C TYR A 129 13.79 1.44 7.18
N PHE A 130 12.55 1.54 6.69
CA PHE A 130 11.33 1.15 7.41
C PHE A 130 10.90 -0.23 6.93
N GLY A 131 11.10 -1.25 7.77
CA GLY A 131 10.79 -2.65 7.48
C GLY A 131 11.55 -3.60 8.41
N THR A 132 11.63 -4.88 8.04
CA THR A 132 12.30 -5.90 8.85
C THR A 132 13.81 -5.92 8.61
N GLN A 133 14.59 -5.86 9.70
CA GLN A 133 16.06 -6.01 9.65
C GLN A 133 16.47 -7.34 9.00
N ALA A 134 15.70 -8.41 9.22
CA ALA A 134 15.90 -9.71 8.60
C ALA A 134 15.92 -9.65 7.06
N ALA A 135 15.16 -8.75 6.43
CA ALA A 135 15.17 -8.61 4.97
C ALA A 135 16.51 -8.00 4.48
N ILE A 136 17.05 -7.01 5.20
CA ILE A 136 18.34 -6.37 4.88
C ILE A 136 19.48 -7.39 4.96
N GLU A 137 19.49 -8.21 6.01
CA GLU A 137 20.48 -9.27 6.21
C GLU A 137 20.36 -10.38 5.16
N TYR A 138 19.14 -10.86 4.90
CA TYR A 138 18.89 -11.93 3.92
C TYR A 138 19.37 -11.56 2.51
N TYR A 139 19.06 -10.34 2.06
CA TYR A 139 19.48 -9.85 0.75
C TYR A 139 20.89 -9.25 0.73
N ARG A 140 21.63 -9.33 1.86
CA ARG A 140 23.01 -8.82 1.99
C ARG A 140 23.15 -7.39 1.46
N ILE A 141 22.22 -6.52 1.87
CA ILE A 141 22.32 -5.10 1.52
C ILE A 141 23.50 -4.52 2.30
N PRO A 142 24.52 -3.95 1.64
CA PRO A 142 25.57 -3.23 2.35
C PRO A 142 24.89 -2.10 3.10
N ASN A 143 25.03 -2.00 4.41
CA ASN A 143 24.35 -0.96 5.16
C ASN A 143 25.22 -0.47 6.31
N ASP A 144 25.50 0.83 6.29
CA ASP A 144 25.86 1.57 7.49
C ASP A 144 24.58 2.22 7.99
N PHE A 145 24.02 1.73 9.10
CA PHE A 145 22.83 2.34 9.69
C PHE A 145 23.15 3.76 10.15
N VAL A 146 22.31 4.72 9.77
CA VAL A 146 22.48 6.12 10.18
C VAL A 146 21.17 6.62 10.77
N GLY A 147 21.24 7.13 12.01
CA GLY A 147 20.13 7.82 12.64
C GLY A 147 19.80 9.14 11.93
N SER A 148 18.58 9.65 12.10
CA SER A 148 18.06 10.81 11.37
C SER A 148 18.98 12.05 11.43
N ASP A 149 19.59 12.33 12.58
CA ASP A 149 20.45 13.51 12.76
C ASP A 149 21.81 13.35 12.07
N ALA A 150 22.35 12.13 12.04
CA ALA A 150 23.59 11.83 11.36
C ALA A 150 23.40 11.73 9.84
N ALA A 151 22.22 11.30 9.38
CA ALA A 151 21.88 11.19 7.95
C ALA A 151 21.90 12.56 7.27
N GLN A 152 21.53 13.63 7.99
CA GLN A 152 21.59 15.01 7.50
C GLN A 152 23.02 15.54 7.32
N ARG A 153 24.01 14.91 7.97
CA ARG A 153 25.42 15.32 7.92
C ARG A 153 26.24 14.55 6.90
N VAL A 154 25.63 13.56 6.23
CA VAL A 154 26.29 12.79 5.17
C VAL A 154 26.49 13.71 3.96
N GLN A 155 27.73 14.14 3.73
CA GLN A 155 28.08 15.01 2.59
C GLN A 155 28.48 14.22 1.34
N GLN A 156 28.93 12.97 1.48
CA GLN A 156 29.40 12.13 0.38
C GLN A 156 28.91 10.69 0.53
N GLY A 157 28.53 10.07 -0.58
CA GLY A 157 28.02 8.69 -0.65
C GLY A 157 26.52 8.62 -0.99
N TYR A 158 25.98 7.39 -0.99
CA TYR A 158 24.57 7.14 -1.29
C TYR A 158 23.79 7.00 0.01
N LEU A 159 22.86 7.94 0.25
CA LEU A 159 21.91 7.88 1.35
C LEU A 159 20.58 7.30 0.84
N VAL A 160 20.17 6.16 1.40
CA VAL A 160 18.94 5.46 1.06
C VAL A 160 17.96 5.61 2.22
N VAL A 161 16.84 6.29 1.97
CA VAL A 161 15.84 6.59 2.99
C VAL A 161 14.48 6.03 2.57
N SER A 162 13.86 5.24 3.44
CA SER A 162 12.46 4.86 3.31
C SER A 162 11.56 6.09 3.46
N VAL A 163 10.66 6.27 2.51
CA VAL A 163 9.81 7.46 2.44
C VAL A 163 8.91 7.61 3.69
N GLN A 164 8.57 6.51 4.36
CA GLN A 164 7.83 6.53 5.63
C GLN A 164 8.64 7.13 6.79
N VAL A 165 9.94 6.83 6.89
CA VAL A 165 10.83 7.48 7.88
C VAL A 165 10.97 8.97 7.61
N ARG A 166 10.97 9.36 6.32
CA ARG A 166 11.00 10.77 5.91
C ARG A 166 9.74 11.53 6.35
N LYS A 167 8.57 10.92 6.25
CA LYS A 167 7.29 11.53 6.68
C LYS A 167 7.21 11.62 8.21
N ALA A 168 7.64 10.58 8.93
CA ALA A 168 7.64 10.54 10.40
C ALA A 168 8.61 11.56 11.03
N THR A 169 9.70 11.92 10.35
CA THR A 169 10.66 12.93 10.83
C THR A 169 10.26 14.38 10.52
N GLY A 170 9.08 14.60 9.92
CA GLY A 170 8.40 15.91 9.90
C GLY A 170 9.07 17.04 9.12
N ARG A 171 10.06 16.76 8.25
CA ARG A 171 10.78 17.80 7.49
C ARG A 171 10.62 17.62 5.98
N ASP A 172 9.57 18.23 5.43
CA ASP A 172 9.35 18.47 3.99
C ASP A 172 10.28 19.57 3.41
N CYS A 173 11.49 19.75 3.94
CA CYS A 173 12.40 20.85 3.58
C CYS A 173 13.14 20.68 2.23
N TRP A 174 12.81 19.68 1.41
CA TRP A 174 13.45 19.51 0.10
C TRP A 174 12.64 20.07 -1.07
N ARG A 175 11.38 20.50 -0.85
CA ARG A 175 10.54 21.07 -1.93
C ARG A 175 10.44 22.60 -1.93
N HIS A 176 10.76 23.26 -0.82
CA HIS A 176 10.87 24.71 -0.76
C HIS A 176 11.96 25.13 0.23
N GLN A 177 13.01 25.78 -0.30
CA GLN A 177 13.98 26.66 0.37
C GLN A 177 14.70 26.11 1.62
N CYS A 178 15.92 25.60 1.39
CA CYS A 178 16.99 25.75 2.38
C CYS A 178 17.38 27.23 2.45
N SER A 179 17.09 27.88 3.57
CA SER A 179 17.74 29.12 4.00
C SER A 179 18.54 28.80 5.25
N CYS A 180 19.87 28.96 5.12
CA CYS A 180 20.98 28.96 6.08
C CYS A 180 20.77 28.38 7.48
#